data_AF-A0A1G7DFD3-F1
#
_entry.id   AF-A0A1G7DFD3-F1
#
_cell.length_a   1.000
_cell.length_b   1.000
_cell.length_c   1.000
_cell.angle_alpha   90.00
_cell.angle_beta   90.00
_cell.angle_gamma   90.00
#
_symmetry.space_group_name_H-M   'P 1'
#
loop_
_entity.id
_entity.type
_entity.pdbx_description
1 polymer ?
#
loop_
_entity_poly.entity_id
_entity_poly.type
_entity_poly.pdbx_seq_one_letter_code
_entity_poly.pdbx_strand_id
1 'polypeptide(L)'
;MAKKKKQATPMRMRRKINKRQEMSAFGPLLVAGLIGLGIASLNAVGVAIVGLAPTIVLSLTAKGINKAERVQCVGFMNIAGVLPFIAMVMDQPRELMFILFNPINLATMYGAAAVGYALVHVGPMLAAIVLQSLAQERIKTLNQQRQALIEQWGADVIGDKDGPEEEPGWAQGRRPSA
;
A
#
# COMPACT_ATOMS: atom_id res chain seq x y z
N MET A 1 -30.67 -11.56 -50.95
CA MET A 1 -30.83 -10.64 -49.80
C MET A 1 -30.26 -11.31 -48.54
N ALA A 2 -29.10 -10.87 -48.05
CA ALA A 2 -28.39 -11.51 -46.94
C ALA A 2 -28.73 -10.84 -45.59
N LYS A 3 -29.23 -11.61 -44.62
CA LYS A 3 -29.48 -11.16 -43.24
C LYS A 3 -28.15 -11.10 -42.47
N LYS A 4 -27.69 -9.89 -42.14
CA LYS A 4 -26.54 -9.65 -41.25
C LYS A 4 -26.91 -10.02 -39.80
N LYS A 5 -26.24 -11.04 -39.27
CA LYS A 5 -26.32 -11.49 -37.87
C LYS A 5 -25.64 -10.44 -36.99
N LYS A 6 -26.39 -9.73 -36.14
CA LYS A 6 -25.84 -8.76 -35.17
C LYS A 6 -25.02 -9.54 -34.12
N GLN A 7 -23.71 -9.36 -34.12
CA GLN A 7 -22.83 -9.82 -33.04
C GLN A 7 -23.13 -9.04 -31.77
N ALA A 8 -23.35 -9.77 -30.67
CA ALA A 8 -23.56 -9.18 -29.34
C ALA A 8 -22.23 -8.64 -28.80
N THR A 9 -22.19 -7.34 -28.52
CA THR A 9 -21.05 -6.65 -27.91
C THR A 9 -20.85 -7.16 -26.48
N PRO A 10 -19.62 -7.53 -26.05
CA PRO A 10 -19.41 -7.98 -24.69
C PRO A 10 -19.68 -6.83 -23.72
N MET A 11 -20.67 -7.04 -22.84
CA MET A 11 -21.09 -6.10 -21.82
C MET A 11 -19.92 -5.90 -20.84
N ARG A 12 -19.19 -4.78 -20.96
CA ARG A 12 -18.13 -4.40 -20.02
C ARG A 12 -18.77 -4.19 -18.64
N MET A 13 -18.69 -5.21 -17.79
CA MET A 13 -18.99 -5.08 -16.36
C MET A 13 -18.01 -4.06 -15.76
N ARG A 14 -18.45 -2.81 -15.70
CA ARG A 14 -17.77 -1.74 -14.97
C ARG A 14 -17.97 -2.03 -13.49
N ARG A 15 -17.09 -2.85 -12.90
CA ARG A 15 -17.02 -3.07 -11.45
C ARG A 15 -16.86 -1.70 -10.81
N LYS A 16 -17.94 -1.16 -10.24
CA LYS A 16 -17.90 0.01 -9.38
C LYS A 16 -17.21 -0.44 -8.10
N ILE A 17 -15.90 -0.24 -8.03
CA ILE A 17 -15.17 -0.37 -6.77
C ILE A 17 -15.73 0.73 -5.87
N ASN A 18 -16.59 0.34 -4.94
CA ASN A 18 -17.06 1.23 -3.88
C ASN A 18 -15.81 1.72 -3.16
N LYS A 19 -15.42 2.98 -3.41
CA LYS A 19 -14.44 3.68 -2.59
C LYS A 19 -15.07 3.86 -1.22
N ARG A 20 -14.90 2.86 -0.36
CA ARG A 20 -15.07 3.04 1.07
C ARG A 20 -14.02 4.07 1.44
N GLN A 21 -14.46 5.30 1.64
CA GLN A 21 -13.63 6.38 2.12
C GLN A 21 -13.28 6.00 3.55
N GLU A 22 -12.19 5.24 3.74
CA GLU A 22 -11.72 4.93 5.09
C GLU A 22 -11.50 6.26 5.80
N MET A 23 -12.27 6.47 6.87
CA MET A 23 -12.14 7.64 7.71
C MET A 23 -10.76 7.58 8.34
N SER A 24 -9.81 8.35 7.81
CA SER A 24 -8.46 8.42 8.37
C SER A 24 -8.54 9.03 9.77
N ALA A 25 -8.40 8.19 10.79
CA ALA A 25 -8.38 8.58 12.20
C ALA A 25 -7.15 9.43 12.58
N PHE A 26 -6.22 9.63 11.64
CA PHE A 26 -4.95 10.32 11.87
C PHE A 26 -5.14 11.80 12.21
N GLY A 27 -6.03 12.51 11.51
CA GLY A 27 -6.30 13.94 11.78
C GLY A 27 -6.80 14.18 13.20
N PRO A 28 -7.89 13.51 13.63
CA PRO A 28 -8.37 13.58 15.01
C PRO A 28 -7.32 13.19 16.05
N LEU A 29 -6.52 12.14 15.77
CA LEU A 29 -5.45 11.70 16.67
C LEU A 29 -4.35 12.76 16.84
N LEU A 30 -3.93 13.41 15.74
CA LEU A 30 -2.94 14.48 15.77
C LEU A 30 -3.46 15.66 16.61
N VAL A 31 -4.70 16.07 16.39
CA VAL A 31 -5.34 17.14 17.18
C VAL A 31 -5.44 16.78 18.66
N ALA A 32 -5.88 15.56 18.99
CA ALA A 32 -5.94 15.08 20.37
C ALA A 32 -4.55 15.06 21.03
N GLY A 33 -3.50 14.66 20.29
CA GLY A 33 -2.11 14.69 20.74
C GLY A 33 -1.61 16.11 21.01
N LEU A 34 -1.93 17.09 20.14
CA LEU A 34 -1.59 18.50 20.36
C LEU A 34 -2.32 19.08 21.59
N ILE A 35 -3.58 18.73 21.79
CA ILE A 35 -4.34 19.14 22.98
C ILE A 35 -3.71 18.54 24.24
N GLY A 36 -3.38 17.24 24.22
CA GLY A 36 -2.70 16.58 25.33
C GLY A 36 -1.34 17.22 25.65
N LEU A 37 -0.55 17.54 24.62
CA LEU A 37 0.71 18.28 24.76
C LEU A 37 0.49 19.68 25.34
N GLY A 38 -0.58 20.38 24.94
CA GLY A 38 -0.90 21.71 25.47
C GLY A 38 -1.27 21.72 26.95
N ILE A 39 -1.90 20.65 27.43
CA ILE A 39 -2.16 20.46 28.86
C ILE A 39 -0.84 20.21 29.61
N ALA A 40 0.12 19.50 29.01
CA ALA A 40 1.39 19.17 29.64
C ALA A 40 2.40 20.34 29.63
N SER A 41 2.60 20.99 28.48
CA SER A 41 3.55 22.10 28.30
C SER A 41 3.22 22.94 27.07
N LEU A 42 3.02 24.24 27.27
CA LEU A 42 2.78 25.19 26.18
C LEU A 42 3.98 25.30 25.22
N ASN A 43 5.21 25.21 25.75
CA ASN A 43 6.43 25.28 24.93
C ASN A 43 6.56 24.06 24.01
N ALA A 44 6.14 22.89 24.49
CA ALA A 44 6.11 21.66 23.71
C ALA A 44 5.14 21.76 22.52
N VAL A 45 4.00 22.46 22.68
CA VAL A 45 3.10 22.76 21.56
C VAL A 45 3.76 23.67 20.54
N GLY A 46 4.52 24.68 20.97
CA GLY A 46 5.28 25.54 20.06
C GLY A 46 6.24 24.76 19.17
N VAL A 47 7.00 23.84 19.76
CA VAL A 47 7.89 22.92 19.02
C VAL A 47 7.09 22.00 18.10
N ALA A 48 5.98 21.43 18.57
CA ALA A 48 5.15 20.54 17.77
C ALA A 48 4.54 21.25 16.55
N ILE A 49 4.05 22.48 16.68
CA ILE A 49 3.46 23.24 15.56
C ILE A 49 4.52 23.51 14.48
N VAL A 50 5.71 23.95 14.88
CA VAL A 50 6.80 24.26 13.93
C VAL A 50 7.35 22.98 13.31
N GLY A 51 7.69 21.98 14.13
CA GLY A 51 8.24 20.71 13.67
C GLY A 51 7.27 19.90 12.79
N LEU A 52 5.97 19.94 13.09
CA LEU A 52 4.95 19.23 12.31
C LEU A 52 4.44 20.01 11.09
N ALA A 53 4.97 21.21 10.82
CA ALA A 53 4.58 22.03 9.67
C ALA A 53 4.59 21.25 8.33
N PRO A 54 5.61 20.43 8.00
CA PRO A 54 5.59 19.63 6.77
C PRO A 54 4.40 18.68 6.66
N THR A 55 4.00 18.06 7.77
CA THR A 55 2.83 17.15 7.82
C THR A 55 1.53 17.92 7.63
N ILE A 56 1.42 19.09 8.26
CA ILE A 56 0.27 19.98 8.11
C ILE A 56 0.13 20.42 6.66
N VAL A 57 1.21 20.94 6.05
CA VAL A 57 1.25 21.35 4.65
C VAL A 57 0.89 20.19 3.72
N LEU A 58 1.43 19.00 3.96
CA LEU A 58 1.10 17.82 3.17
C LEU A 58 -0.37 17.43 3.32
N SER A 59 -0.94 17.52 4.52
CA SER A 59 -2.35 17.18 4.76
C SER A 59 -3.32 18.09 3.98
N LEU A 60 -2.94 19.37 3.81
CA LEU A 60 -3.71 20.37 3.07
C LEU A 60 -3.52 20.25 1.56
N THR A 61 -2.29 19.98 1.11
CA THR A 61 -1.94 20.00 -0.32
C THR A 61 -2.10 18.64 -1.01
N ALA A 62 -2.00 17.53 -0.28
CA ALA A 62 -2.03 16.20 -0.87
C ALA A 62 -3.40 15.90 -1.52
N LYS A 63 -3.33 15.37 -2.75
CA LYS A 63 -4.47 14.92 -3.55
C LYS A 63 -4.26 13.46 -3.97
N GLY A 64 -5.33 12.81 -4.41
CA GLY A 64 -5.31 11.45 -4.94
C GLY A 64 -5.98 10.42 -4.03
N ILE A 65 -6.03 9.18 -4.52
CA ILE A 65 -6.73 8.06 -3.85
C ILE A 65 -6.01 7.68 -2.55
N ASN A 66 -4.67 7.70 -2.56
CA ASN A 66 -3.84 7.26 -1.45
C ASN A 66 -3.42 8.43 -0.55
N LYS A 67 -4.22 9.51 -0.50
CA LYS A 67 -3.90 10.72 0.28
C LYS A 67 -3.70 10.38 1.76
N ALA A 68 -4.63 9.62 2.35
CA ALA A 68 -4.61 9.29 3.77
C ALA A 68 -3.34 8.52 4.16
N GLU A 69 -3.01 7.47 3.42
CA GLU A 69 -1.83 6.63 3.63
C GLU A 69 -0.53 7.44 3.52
N ARG A 70 -0.44 8.33 2.52
CA ARG A 70 0.71 9.23 2.34
C ARG A 70 0.89 10.16 3.53
N VAL A 71 -0.18 10.82 3.96
CA VAL A 71 -0.14 11.75 5.10
C VAL A 71 0.19 11.02 6.39
N GLN A 72 -0.31 9.80 6.59
CA GLN A 72 0.01 8.97 7.75
C GLN A 72 1.48 8.57 7.77
N CYS A 73 2.02 8.06 6.66
CA CYS A 73 3.41 7.64 6.57
C CYS A 73 4.38 8.81 6.87
N VAL A 74 4.18 9.96 6.21
CA VAL A 74 4.99 11.16 6.48
C VAL A 74 4.74 11.69 7.90
N GLY A 75 3.49 11.66 8.36
CA GLY A 75 3.10 12.17 9.65
C GLY A 75 3.76 11.44 10.82
N PHE A 76 3.72 10.11 10.81
CA PHE A 76 4.39 9.32 11.84
C PHE A 76 5.90 9.51 11.83
N MET A 77 6.51 9.56 10.65
CA MET A 77 7.95 9.79 10.53
C MET A 77 8.35 11.18 11.02
N ASN A 78 7.58 12.21 10.69
CA ASN A 78 7.82 13.57 11.17
C ASN A 78 7.64 13.67 12.70
N ILE A 79 6.58 13.07 13.25
CA ILE A 79 6.37 13.01 14.70
C ILE A 79 7.57 12.36 15.38
N ALA A 80 8.07 11.23 14.86
CA ALA A 80 9.25 10.56 15.40
C ALA A 80 10.50 11.48 15.43
N GLY A 81 10.69 12.30 14.40
CA GLY A 81 11.79 13.29 14.35
C GLY A 81 11.60 14.49 15.30
N VAL A 82 10.37 14.85 15.64
CA VAL A 82 10.05 16.00 16.50
C VAL A 82 10.04 15.62 17.99
N LEU A 83 9.71 14.37 18.33
CA LEU A 83 9.67 13.86 19.71
C LEU A 83 10.89 14.19 20.59
N PRO A 84 12.16 14.01 20.14
CA PRO A 84 13.31 14.32 21.00
C PRO A 84 13.38 15.81 21.38
N PHE A 85 12.95 16.71 20.49
CA PHE A 85 12.94 18.15 20.75
C PHE A 85 11.77 18.57 21.66
N ILE A 86 10.65 17.84 21.58
CA ILE A 86 9.55 17.98 22.54
C ILE A 86 10.03 17.61 23.95
N ALA A 87 10.75 16.49 24.11
CA ALA A 87 11.31 16.10 25.40
C ALA A 87 12.33 17.14 25.90
N MET A 88 13.23 17.62 25.02
CA MET A 88 14.23 18.62 25.36
C MET A 88 13.60 19.93 25.87
N VAL A 89 12.54 20.42 25.23
CA VAL A 89 11.88 21.67 25.65
C VAL A 89 11.03 21.52 26.92
N MET A 90 10.57 20.29 27.21
CA MET A 90 9.90 20.00 28.48
C MET A 90 10.87 20.05 29.66
N ASP A 91 12.10 19.54 29.49
CA ASP A 91 13.14 19.61 30.51
C ASP A 91 13.74 21.03 30.64
N GLN A 92 13.94 21.71 29.51
CA GLN A 92 14.61 23.01 29.43
C GLN A 92 13.77 24.04 28.66
N PRO A 93 12.70 24.57 29.27
CA PRO A 93 11.77 25.47 28.59
C PRO A 93 12.39 26.78 28.09
N ARG A 94 13.50 27.22 28.72
CA ARG A 94 14.24 28.44 28.30
C ARG A 94 14.93 28.29 26.95
N GLU A 95 15.20 27.05 26.51
CA GLU A 95 15.87 26.74 25.25
C GLU A 95 14.92 26.76 24.05
N LEU A 96 13.61 27.04 24.23
CA LEU A 96 12.61 27.02 23.17
C LEU A 96 13.05 27.79 21.91
N MET A 97 13.55 29.01 22.07
CA MET A 97 13.96 29.85 20.94
C MET A 97 15.18 29.25 20.23
N PHE A 98 16.14 28.69 20.98
CA PHE A 98 17.27 27.99 20.38
C PHE A 98 16.80 26.75 19.61
N ILE A 99 15.89 25.95 20.18
CA ILE A 99 15.35 24.75 19.53
C ILE A 99 14.63 25.11 18.22
N LEU A 100 13.81 26.16 18.22
CA LEU A 100 13.00 26.56 17.07
C LEU A 100 13.80 27.25 15.95
N PHE A 101 14.85 28.00 16.28
CA PHE A 101 15.60 28.80 15.30
C PHE A 101 16.97 28.22 14.94
N ASN A 102 17.40 27.13 15.60
CA ASN A 102 18.64 26.46 15.21
C ASN A 102 18.43 25.68 13.90
N PRO A 103 19.24 25.95 12.85
CA PRO A 103 19.08 25.33 11.54
C PRO A 103 19.31 23.82 11.56
N ILE A 104 20.16 23.30 12.45
CA ILE A 104 20.43 21.85 12.58
C ILE A 104 19.20 21.14 13.16
N ASN A 105 18.54 21.76 14.14
CA ASN A 105 17.33 21.20 14.75
C ASN A 105 16.19 21.15 13.73
N LEU A 106 15.97 22.24 13.00
CA LEU A 106 14.98 22.30 11.93
C LEU A 106 15.28 21.31 10.80
N ALA A 107 16.54 21.19 10.38
CA ALA A 107 16.96 20.23 9.38
C ALA A 107 16.71 18.78 9.84
N THR A 108 16.86 18.49 11.13
CA THR A 108 16.58 17.16 11.69
C THR A 108 15.09 16.86 11.69
N MET A 109 14.26 17.79 12.18
CA MET A 109 12.80 17.65 12.20
C MET A 109 12.25 17.47 10.78
N TYR A 110 12.62 18.36 9.86
CA TYR A 110 12.13 18.33 8.49
C TYR A 110 12.77 17.21 7.68
N GLY A 111 14.00 16.83 8.00
CA GLY A 111 14.67 15.66 7.45
C GLY A 111 13.89 14.38 7.72
N ALA A 112 13.36 14.20 8.94
CA ALA A 112 12.50 13.07 9.25
C ALA A 112 11.22 13.06 8.39
N ALA A 113 10.58 14.22 8.20
CA ALA A 113 9.44 14.34 7.29
C ALA A 113 9.80 13.99 5.83
N ALA A 114 10.95 14.45 5.36
CA ALA A 114 11.45 14.15 4.01
C ALA A 114 11.70 12.66 3.81
N VAL A 115 12.28 11.98 4.80
CA VAL A 115 12.45 10.52 4.79
C VAL A 115 11.10 9.81 4.72
N GLY A 116 10.12 10.26 5.50
CA GLY A 116 8.75 9.72 5.42
C GLY A 116 8.15 9.88 4.02
N TYR A 117 8.38 11.02 3.37
CA TYR A 117 7.92 11.24 1.99
C TYR A 117 8.67 10.36 0.98
N ALA A 118 9.97 10.14 1.17
CA ALA A 118 10.73 9.20 0.34
C ALA A 118 10.20 7.76 0.48
N LEU A 119 9.85 7.34 1.70
CA LEU A 119 9.28 6.02 1.97
C LEU A 119 7.95 5.77 1.25
N VAL A 120 7.13 6.81 1.04
CA VAL A 120 5.91 6.70 0.23
C VAL A 120 6.22 6.22 -1.19
N HIS A 121 7.37 6.59 -1.75
CA HIS A 121 7.77 6.22 -3.11
C HIS A 121 8.58 4.93 -3.15
N VAL A 122 9.47 4.71 -2.18
CA VAL A 122 10.33 3.53 -2.11
C VAL A 122 9.57 2.30 -1.58
N GLY A 123 8.62 2.49 -0.68
CA GLY A 123 7.84 1.42 -0.04
C GLY A 123 7.17 0.45 -1.03
N PRO A 124 6.42 0.94 -2.03
CA PRO A 124 5.82 0.06 -3.04
C PRO A 124 6.83 -0.76 -3.83
N MET A 125 8.00 -0.20 -4.12
CA MET A 125 9.08 -0.91 -4.82
C MET A 125 9.62 -2.06 -3.97
N LEU A 126 9.87 -1.81 -2.68
CA LEU A 126 10.31 -2.86 -1.76
C LEU A 126 9.25 -3.94 -1.58
N ALA A 127 7.98 -3.55 -1.43
CA ALA A 127 6.88 -4.48 -1.32
C ALA A 127 6.75 -5.38 -2.56
N ALA A 128 6.94 -4.82 -3.76
CA ALA A 128 6.91 -5.59 -5.01
C ALA A 128 8.02 -6.65 -5.07
N ILE A 129 9.25 -6.29 -4.67
CA ILE A 129 10.39 -7.23 -4.64
C ILE A 129 10.09 -8.41 -3.71
N VAL A 130 9.63 -8.14 -2.49
CA VAL A 130 9.29 -9.18 -1.51
C VAL A 130 8.14 -10.05 -2.03
N LEU A 131 7.09 -9.44 -2.56
CA LEU A 131 5.92 -10.17 -3.05
C LEU A 131 6.27 -11.05 -4.26
N GLN A 132 7.18 -10.61 -5.12
CA GLN A 132 7.68 -11.40 -6.23
C GLN A 132 8.45 -12.63 -5.75
N SER A 133 9.29 -12.49 -4.73
CA SER A 133 10.02 -13.62 -4.11
C SER A 133 9.04 -14.65 -3.55
N LEU A 134 8.05 -14.20 -2.78
CA LEU A 134 7.02 -15.08 -2.22
C LEU A 134 6.18 -15.77 -3.31
N ALA A 135 5.86 -15.06 -4.39
CA ALA A 135 5.13 -15.62 -5.53
C ALA A 135 5.94 -16.71 -6.23
N GLN A 136 7.26 -16.53 -6.39
CA GLN A 136 8.14 -17.54 -7.00
C GLN A 136 8.21 -18.82 -6.16
N GLU A 137 8.31 -18.71 -4.84
CA GLU A 137 8.24 -19.87 -3.94
C GLU A 137 6.89 -20.59 -4.08
N ARG A 138 5.79 -19.82 -4.14
CA ARG A 138 4.46 -20.41 -4.31
C ARG A 138 4.35 -21.15 -5.65
N ILE A 139 4.83 -20.56 -6.74
CA ILE A 139 4.86 -21.23 -8.06
C ILE A 139 5.68 -22.52 -8.00
N LYS A 140 6.85 -22.50 -7.35
CA LYS A 140 7.69 -23.69 -7.19
C LYS A 140 6.95 -24.81 -6.45
N THR A 141 6.29 -24.49 -5.34
CA THR A 141 5.50 -25.49 -4.58
C THR A 141 4.36 -26.08 -5.41
N LEU A 142 3.64 -25.24 -6.17
CA LEU A 142 2.56 -25.70 -7.06
C LEU A 142 3.09 -26.59 -8.18
N ASN A 143 4.23 -26.25 -8.78
CA ASN A 143 4.86 -27.07 -9.82
C ASN A 143 5.33 -28.42 -9.28
N GLN A 144 5.88 -28.46 -8.06
CA GLN A 144 6.24 -29.71 -7.39
C GLN A 144 5.02 -30.59 -7.12
N GLN A 145 3.91 -30.02 -6.63
CA GLN A 145 2.66 -30.74 -6.43
C GLN A 145 2.09 -31.27 -7.76
N ARG A 146 2.14 -30.46 -8.82
CA ARG A 146 1.75 -30.89 -10.18
C ARG A 146 2.58 -32.06 -10.66
N GLN A 147 3.90 -32.01 -10.48
CA GLN A 147 4.80 -33.10 -10.88
C GLN A 147 4.53 -34.39 -10.11
N ALA A 148 4.30 -34.30 -8.80
CA ALA A 148 3.96 -35.47 -7.98
C ALA A 148 2.63 -36.12 -8.41
N LEU A 149 1.64 -35.32 -8.81
CA LEU A 149 0.37 -35.83 -9.35
C LEU A 149 0.58 -36.54 -10.69
N ILE A 150 1.43 -36.01 -11.58
CA ILE A 150 1.77 -36.64 -12.86
C ILE A 150 2.46 -37.98 -12.63
N GLU A 151 3.38 -38.04 -11.67
CA GLU A 151 4.11 -39.28 -11.34
C GLU A 151 3.18 -40.38 -10.80
N GLN A 152 2.20 -40.00 -9.97
CA GLN A 152 1.27 -40.95 -9.35
C GLN A 152 0.13 -41.38 -10.28
N TRP A 153 -0.37 -40.49 -11.14
CA TRP A 153 -1.62 -40.70 -11.90
C TRP A 153 -1.43 -40.73 -13.42
N GLY A 154 -0.20 -40.54 -13.91
CA GLY A 154 0.09 -40.46 -15.35
C GLY A 154 -0.24 -39.09 -15.97
N ALA A 155 0.16 -38.91 -17.23
CA ALA A 155 0.07 -37.62 -17.93
C ALA A 155 -1.39 -37.19 -18.25
N ASP A 156 -2.33 -38.14 -18.29
CA ASP A 156 -3.75 -37.90 -18.64
C ASP A 156 -4.50 -36.99 -17.64
N VAL A 157 -3.94 -36.77 -16.44
CA VAL A 157 -4.54 -35.87 -15.43
C VAL A 157 -4.24 -34.40 -15.71
N ILE A 158 -3.24 -34.11 -16.55
CA ILE A 158 -3.03 -32.76 -17.05
C ILE A 158 -4.11 -32.55 -18.10
N GLY A 159 -5.18 -31.83 -17.75
CA GLY A 159 -6.17 -31.35 -18.71
C GLY A 159 -5.51 -30.35 -19.67
N ASP A 160 -4.67 -30.85 -20.56
CA ASP A 160 -4.10 -30.11 -21.66
C ASP A 160 -5.25 -29.84 -22.64
N LYS A 161 -5.57 -28.56 -22.78
CA LYS A 161 -6.61 -28.08 -23.71
C LYS A 161 -6.05 -27.80 -25.10
N ASP A 162 -4.74 -27.99 -25.29
CA ASP A 162 -4.04 -27.56 -26.51
C ASP A 162 -3.51 -28.73 -27.37
N GLY A 163 -3.73 -29.99 -26.96
CA GLY A 163 -3.56 -31.16 -27.84
C GLY A 163 -4.75 -31.31 -28.78
N PRO A 164 -4.58 -31.85 -30.02
CA PRO A 164 -5.72 -32.17 -30.87
C PRO A 164 -6.68 -33.04 -30.06
N GLU A 165 -7.97 -32.67 -30.03
CA GLU A 165 -9.01 -33.42 -29.32
C GLU A 165 -9.05 -34.86 -29.88
N GLU A 166 -8.23 -35.74 -29.36
CA GLU A 166 -8.37 -37.17 -29.57
C GLU A 166 -9.64 -37.54 -28.83
N GLU A 167 -10.71 -37.80 -29.60
CA GLU A 167 -11.95 -38.32 -29.04
C GLU A 167 -11.59 -39.52 -28.14
N PRO A 168 -11.96 -39.48 -26.86
CA PRO A 168 -11.56 -40.51 -25.93
C PRO A 168 -12.11 -41.86 -26.42
N GLY A 169 -11.34 -42.94 -26.35
CA GLY A 169 -11.64 -44.22 -27.04
C GLY A 169 -13.03 -44.83 -26.78
N TRP A 170 -13.74 -44.39 -25.74
CA TRP A 170 -15.14 -44.75 -25.48
C TRP A 170 -16.17 -44.03 -26.37
N ALA A 171 -15.76 -42.99 -27.10
CA ALA A 171 -16.57 -42.25 -28.08
C ALA A 171 -16.42 -42.80 -29.51
N GLN A 172 -15.31 -43.46 -29.84
CA GLN A 172 -15.00 -44.00 -31.17
C GLN A 172 -15.95 -45.14 -31.63
N GLY A 173 -16.68 -45.79 -30.71
CA GLY A 173 -17.59 -46.89 -31.02
C GLY A 173 -19.05 -46.51 -31.30
N ARG A 174 -19.42 -45.21 -31.30
CA ARG A 174 -20.84 -44.77 -31.33
C ARG A 174 -21.32 -44.10 -32.61
N ARG A 175 -20.56 -44.15 -33.71
CA ARG A 175 -21.03 -43.67 -35.01
C ARG A 175 -21.73 -44.82 -35.75
N PRO A 176 -23.07 -44.79 -35.93
CA PRO A 176 -23.71 -45.73 -36.83
C PRO A 176 -23.19 -45.49 -38.25
N SER A 177 -22.72 -46.56 -38.89
CA SER A 177 -22.30 -46.58 -40.29
C SER A 177 -23.49 -46.19 -41.17
N ALA A 178 -23.42 -44.99 -41.75
CA ALA A 178 -24.26 -44.57 -42.86
C ALA A 178 -23.69 -45.09 -44.18
#